data_AF-A0A9Q0DQX7-F1
#
_entry.id   AF-A0A9Q0DQX7-F1
#
_cell.length_a   1.000
_cell.length_b   1.000
_cell.length_c   1.000
_cell.angle_alpha   90.00
_cell.angle_beta   90.00
_cell.angle_gamma   90.00
#
_symmetry.space_group_name_H-M   'P 1'
#
loop_
_entity.id
_entity.type
_entity.pdbx_description
1 polymer ?
#
loop_
_entity_poly.entity_id
_entity_poly.type
_entity_poly.pdbx_seq_one_letter_code
_entity_poly.pdbx_strand_id
1 'polypeptide(L)'
;MTGFALLLLQLDPLPDEVVQQRPNPNAVQSMENVLEIQGKYWHSLQRSASKLGYSLSEVLRSESDEAETVSAMALLSVANKHINKRAEEEPMEEEVDPTFNHS
;
A
#
# COMPACT_ATOMS: atom_id res chain seq x y z
N MET A 1 -17.65 21.64 -22.23
CA MET A 1 -16.40 21.18 -21.57
C MET A 1 -16.21 19.66 -21.59
N THR A 2 -17.15 18.86 -22.11
CA THR A 2 -17.06 17.37 -22.13
C THR A 2 -16.23 16.79 -23.29
N GLY A 3 -15.99 17.55 -24.36
CA GLY A 3 -15.29 17.05 -25.55
C GLY A 3 -13.79 16.77 -25.36
N PHE A 4 -13.10 17.55 -24.52
CA PHE A 4 -11.65 17.45 -24.33
C PHE A 4 -11.22 16.11 -23.70
N ALA A 5 -11.97 15.60 -22.73
CA ALA A 5 -11.68 14.32 -22.08
C ALA A 5 -11.76 13.13 -23.05
N LEU A 6 -12.72 13.15 -23.98
CA LEU A 6 -12.88 12.08 -24.98
C LEU A 6 -11.80 12.13 -26.08
N LEU A 7 -11.21 13.31 -26.31
CA LEU A 7 -10.13 13.52 -27.28
C LEU A 7 -8.74 13.16 -26.71
N LEU A 8 -8.68 12.58 -25.50
CA LEU A 8 -7.43 12.27 -24.78
C LEU A 8 -6.53 13.50 -24.56
N LEU A 9 -7.15 14.69 -24.51
CA LEU A 9 -6.44 15.91 -24.21
C LEU A 9 -6.31 16.05 -22.70
N GLN A 10 -5.14 16.54 -22.26
CA GLN A 10 -4.88 16.81 -20.85
C GLN A 10 -5.89 17.83 -20.33
N LEU A 11 -6.61 17.46 -19.27
CA LEU A 11 -7.52 18.37 -18.59
C LEU A 11 -6.71 19.26 -17.63
N ASP A 12 -7.12 20.51 -17.51
CA ASP A 12 -6.54 21.41 -16.51
C ASP A 12 -6.66 20.77 -15.11
N PRO A 13 -5.59 20.83 -14.29
CA PRO A 13 -5.61 20.23 -12.97
C PRO A 13 -6.70 20.85 -12.10
N LEU A 14 -7.30 20.03 -11.24
CA LEU A 14 -8.28 20.55 -10.27
C LEU A 14 -7.59 21.55 -9.33
N PRO A 15 -8.28 22.64 -8.94
CA PRO A 15 -7.75 23.58 -7.96
C PRO A 15 -7.43 22.87 -6.63
N ASP A 16 -6.31 23.25 -5.98
CA ASP A 16 -5.87 22.64 -4.71
C ASP A 16 -6.95 22.72 -3.62
N GLU A 17 -7.72 23.80 -3.60
CA GLU A 17 -8.85 24.00 -2.70
C GLU A 17 -9.88 22.87 -2.80
N VAL A 18 -10.19 22.44 -4.04
CA VAL A 18 -11.14 21.35 -4.31
C VAL A 18 -10.52 20.00 -3.97
N VAL A 19 -9.22 19.82 -4.22
CA VAL A 19 -8.51 18.57 -3.92
C VAL A 19 -8.41 18.32 -2.41
N GLN A 20 -8.22 19.38 -1.62
CA GLN A 20 -8.13 19.30 -0.16
C GLN A 20 -9.49 19.39 0.54
N GLN A 21 -10.53 19.86 -0.14
CA GLN A 21 -11.87 19.96 0.42
C GLN A 21 -12.43 18.58 0.73
N ARG A 22 -12.86 18.39 1.98
CA ARG A 22 -13.67 17.22 2.36
C ARG A 22 -15.10 17.37 1.81
N PRO A 23 -15.73 16.28 1.38
CA PRO A 23 -17.13 16.29 0.97
C PRO A 23 -18.01 16.86 2.09
N ASN A 24 -19.06 17.58 1.69
CA ASN A 24 -20.01 18.10 2.69
C ASN A 24 -20.77 16.94 3.38
N PRO A 25 -21.19 17.10 4.64
CA PRO A 25 -21.83 16.01 5.40
C PRO A 25 -23.08 15.43 4.72
N ASN A 26 -23.85 16.25 4.01
CA ASN A 26 -25.05 15.79 3.31
C ASN A 26 -24.70 14.88 2.13
N ALA A 27 -23.61 15.17 1.42
CA ALA A 27 -23.09 14.34 0.35
C ALA A 27 -22.54 13.01 0.89
N VAL A 28 -21.83 13.04 2.02
CA VAL A 28 -21.38 11.82 2.72
C VAL A 28 -22.58 10.95 3.08
N GLN A 29 -23.59 11.52 3.76
CA GLN A 29 -24.80 10.79 4.13
C GLN A 29 -25.56 10.24 2.91
N SER A 30 -25.64 11.01 1.82
CA SER A 30 -26.29 10.56 0.59
C SER A 30 -25.57 9.36 -0.03
N MET A 31 -24.23 9.39 -0.04
CA MET A 31 -23.42 8.28 -0.53
C MET A 31 -23.48 7.06 0.37
N GLU A 32 -23.52 7.23 1.69
CA GLU A 32 -23.71 6.14 2.66
C GLU A 32 -25.02 5.40 2.40
N ASN A 33 -26.12 6.13 2.16
CA ASN A 33 -27.41 5.53 1.81
C ASN A 33 -27.34 4.72 0.50
N VAL A 34 -26.61 5.23 -0.51
CA VAL A 34 -26.39 4.49 -1.77
C VAL A 34 -25.58 3.22 -1.52
N LEU A 35 -24.54 3.29 -0.68
CA LEU A 35 -23.73 2.13 -0.31
C LEU A 35 -24.53 1.08 0.46
N GLU A 36 -25.47 1.48 1.33
CA GLU A 36 -26.32 0.55 2.06
C GLU A 36 -27.19 -0.31 1.12
N ILE A 37 -27.69 0.31 0.05
CA ILE A 37 -28.54 -0.36 -0.94
C ILE A 37 -27.70 -1.17 -1.92
N GLN A 38 -26.69 -0.54 -2.54
CA GLN A 38 -25.91 -1.12 -3.64
C GLN A 38 -24.75 -2.00 -3.17
N GLY A 39 -24.25 -1.78 -1.95
CA GLY A 39 -23.17 -2.57 -1.36
C GLY A 39 -23.55 -4.02 -1.10
N LYS A 40 -24.85 -4.37 -1.14
CA LYS A 40 -25.35 -5.75 -1.10
C LYS A 40 -25.01 -6.53 -2.38
N TYR A 41 -24.86 -5.82 -3.50
CA TYR A 41 -24.64 -6.42 -4.82
C TYR A 41 -23.19 -6.23 -5.30
N TRP A 42 -22.52 -5.15 -4.86
CA TRP A 42 -21.19 -4.78 -5.33
C TRP A 42 -20.18 -4.74 -4.17
N HIS A 43 -19.31 -5.75 -4.09
CA HIS A 43 -18.26 -5.82 -3.06
C HIS A 43 -17.24 -4.68 -3.15
N SER A 44 -16.94 -4.17 -4.34
CA SER A 44 -16.04 -3.02 -4.53
C SER A 44 -16.55 -1.76 -3.80
N LEU A 45 -17.87 -1.59 -3.74
CA LEU A 45 -18.50 -0.46 -3.04
C LEU A 45 -18.31 -0.54 -1.52
N GLN A 46 -18.27 -1.75 -0.95
CA GLN A 46 -18.08 -1.94 0.49
C GLN A 46 -16.72 -1.39 0.96
N ARG A 47 -15.66 -1.57 0.16
CA ARG A 47 -14.32 -1.00 0.45
C ARG A 47 -14.34 0.53 0.45
N SER A 48 -15.23 1.12 -0.34
CA SER A 48 -15.30 2.58 -0.52
C SER A 48 -15.99 3.29 0.65
N ALA A 49 -16.77 2.55 1.46
CA ALA A 49 -17.49 3.11 2.62
C ALA A 49 -16.59 3.83 3.61
N SER A 50 -15.40 3.27 3.87
CA SER A 50 -14.45 3.82 4.84
C SER A 50 -13.82 5.15 4.41
N LYS A 51 -13.92 5.53 3.13
CA LYS A 51 -13.25 6.71 2.55
C LYS A 51 -14.21 7.85 2.17
N LEU A 52 -15.53 7.71 2.37
CA LEU A 52 -16.52 8.67 1.89
C LEU A 52 -16.38 10.10 2.45
N GLY A 53 -15.79 10.25 3.63
CA GLY A 53 -15.57 11.55 4.29
C GLY A 53 -14.20 12.17 4.02
N TYR A 54 -13.32 11.51 3.26
CA TYR A 54 -11.97 11.99 2.99
C TYR A 54 -11.95 12.92 1.78
N SER A 55 -11.03 13.89 1.80
CA SER A 55 -10.71 14.67 0.62
C SER A 55 -9.95 13.83 -0.41
N LEU A 56 -9.84 14.34 -1.64
CA LEU A 56 -9.11 13.65 -2.70
C LEU A 56 -7.63 13.47 -2.34
N SER A 57 -6.99 14.46 -1.71
CA SER A 57 -5.60 14.35 -1.26
C SER A 57 -5.40 13.31 -0.17
N GLU A 58 -6.35 13.21 0.78
CA GLU A 58 -6.31 12.23 1.85
C GLU A 58 -6.43 10.80 1.30
N VAL A 59 -7.33 10.58 0.33
CA VAL A 59 -7.48 9.28 -0.34
C VAL A 59 -6.21 8.90 -1.08
N LEU A 60 -5.66 9.80 -1.91
CA LEU A 60 -4.47 9.52 -2.69
C LEU A 60 -3.25 9.19 -1.81
N ARG A 61 -3.09 9.92 -0.70
CA ARG A 61 -2.02 9.66 0.28
C ARG A 61 -2.21 8.31 0.97
N SER A 62 -3.44 7.96 1.36
CA SER A 62 -3.71 6.67 2.00
C SER A 62 -3.33 5.50 1.09
N GLU A 63 -3.50 5.65 -0.23
CA GLU A 63 -3.16 4.63 -1.22
C GLU A 63 -1.65 4.53 -1.44
N SER A 64 -0.92 5.65 -1.45
CA SER A 64 0.54 5.63 -1.51
C SER A 64 1.15 4.96 -0.28
N ASP A 65 0.66 5.31 0.92
CA ASP A 65 1.19 4.78 2.18
C ASP A 65 1.00 3.25 2.27
N GLU A 66 -0.12 2.72 1.79
CA GLU A 66 -0.37 1.28 1.68
C GLU A 66 0.61 0.60 0.70
N ALA A 67 0.79 1.17 -0.50
CA ALA A 67 1.66 0.63 -1.52
C ALA A 67 3.15 0.63 -1.09
N GLU A 68 3.59 1.70 -0.43
CA GLU A 68 4.95 1.80 0.12
C GLU A 68 5.19 0.75 1.20
N THR A 69 4.20 0.52 2.08
CA THR A 69 4.27 -0.49 3.13
C THR A 69 4.42 -1.90 2.54
N VAL A 70 3.62 -2.23 1.52
CA VAL A 70 3.71 -3.52 0.83
C VAL A 70 5.07 -3.68 0.12
N SER A 71 5.56 -2.62 -0.52
CA SER A 71 6.87 -2.61 -1.17
C SER A 71 8.00 -2.86 -0.15
N ALA A 72 7.99 -2.17 0.99
CA ALA A 72 8.97 -2.36 2.05
C ALA A 72 8.96 -3.81 2.59
N MET A 73 7.78 -4.41 2.78
CA MET A 73 7.67 -5.82 3.19
C MET A 73 8.24 -6.78 2.14
N ALA A 74 8.00 -6.53 0.85
CA ALA A 74 8.58 -7.33 -0.22
C ALA A 74 10.12 -7.25 -0.23
N LEU A 75 10.68 -6.04 -0.06
CA LEU A 75 12.13 -5.83 0.05
C LEU A 75 12.73 -6.62 1.23
N LEU A 76 12.08 -6.59 2.40
CA LEU A 76 12.52 -7.34 3.58
C LEU A 76 12.44 -8.86 3.36
N SER A 77 11.40 -9.36 2.69
CA SER A 77 11.27 -10.79 2.36
C SER A 77 12.40 -11.26 1.45
N VAL A 78 12.76 -10.47 0.44
CA VAL A 78 13.90 -10.74 -0.44
C VAL A 78 15.21 -10.65 0.33
N ALA A 79 15.44 -9.61 1.13
CA ALA A 79 16.64 -9.47 1.94
C ALA A 79 16.84 -10.65 2.90
N ASN A 80 15.77 -11.13 3.53
CA ASN A 80 15.82 -12.27 4.44
C ASN A 80 16.19 -13.60 3.73
N LYS A 81 15.79 -13.77 2.46
CA LYS A 81 16.25 -14.92 1.64
C LYS A 81 17.76 -14.90 1.39
N HIS A 82 18.38 -13.71 1.32
CA HIS A 82 19.83 -13.58 1.14
C HIS A 82 20.59 -13.76 2.47
N ILE A 83 19.99 -13.35 3.60
CA ILE A 83 20.57 -13.51 4.94
C ILE A 83 20.55 -14.98 5.37
N ASN A 84 19.45 -15.71 5.17
CA ASN A 84 19.38 -17.14 5.51
C ASN A 84 20.33 -18.01 4.67
N LYS A 85 20.57 -17.67 3.39
CA LYS A 85 21.58 -18.35 2.56
C LYS A 85 23.02 -18.14 3.04
N ARG A 86 23.31 -17.05 3.76
CA ARG A 86 24.64 -16.76 4.32
C ARG A 86 24.84 -17.43 5.68
N ALA A 87 23.77 -17.81 6.38
CA ALA A 87 23.83 -18.46 7.69
C ALA A 87 23.96 -19.99 7.64
N GLU A 88 23.70 -20.64 6.49
CA GLU A 88 23.85 -22.11 6.34
C GLU A 88 25.27 -22.57 5.95
N GLU A 89 26.22 -21.66 5.71
CA GLU A 89 27.64 -21.99 5.46
C GLU A 89 28.48 -21.81 6.75
N GLU A 90 28.32 -22.70 7.74
CA GLU A 90 29.33 -22.89 8.80
C GLU A 90 30.12 -24.18 8.52
N PRO A 91 31.42 -24.11 8.15
CA PRO A 91 32.28 -25.29 8.15
C PRO A 91 32.71 -25.55 9.60
N MET A 92 32.03 -26.47 10.26
CA MET A 92 32.54 -27.08 11.49
C MET A 92 33.62 -28.09 11.09
N GLU A 93 34.88 -27.66 11.00
CA GLU A 93 36.03 -28.56 10.98
C GLU A 93 36.65 -28.61 12.39
N GLU A 94 36.35 -29.70 13.07
CA GLU A 94 37.02 -30.16 14.28
C GLU A 94 38.42 -30.68 13.90
N GLU A 95 39.46 -29.86 14.08
CA GLU A 95 40.83 -30.38 14.11
C GLU A 95 41.27 -30.55 15.57
N VAL A 96 41.12 -31.79 16.04
CA VAL A 96 41.78 -32.32 17.23
C VAL A 96 43.28 -32.40 16.90
N ASP A 97 44.12 -31.61 17.56
CA ASP A 97 45.58 -31.72 17.45
C ASP A 97 46.13 -32.53 18.65
N PRO A 98 46.48 -33.83 18.49
CA PRO A 98 47.03 -34.63 19.57
C PRO A 98 48.55 -34.53 19.54
N THR A 99 49.09 -33.36 19.88
CA THR A 99 50.53 -33.22 20.16
C THR A 99 50.75 -32.48 21.46
N PHE A 100 50.13 -32.98 22.53
CA PHE A 100 50.50 -32.60 23.89
C PHE A 100 50.81 -33.83 24.76
N ASN A 101 51.90 -34.52 24.44
CA ASN A 101 52.78 -35.20 25.41
C ASN A 101 53.94 -35.93 24.73
N HIS A 102 55.15 -35.39 24.84
CA HIS A 102 56.26 -36.12 25.45
C HIS A 102 57.43 -35.15 25.63
N SER A 103 57.56 -34.66 26.86
CA SER A 103 58.86 -34.38 27.47
C SER A 103 59.16 -35.52 28.44
#